data_AF-A0A925LG01-F1
#
_entry.id   AF-A0A925LG01-F1
#
_cell.length_a   1.000
_cell.length_b   1.000
_cell.length_c   1.000
_cell.angle_alpha   90.00
_cell.angle_beta   90.00
_cell.angle_gamma   90.00
#
_symmetry.space_group_name_H-M   'P 1'
#
loop_
_entity.id
_entity.type
_entity.pdbx_description
1 polymer ?
#
loop_
_entity_poly.entity_id
_entity_poly.type
_entity_poly.pdbx_seq_one_letter_code
_entity_poly.pdbx_strand_id
1 'polypeptide(L)'
;MKIPIIELLLLVTILSAILFAIVRLRKSRQINMLNSALTVEELELLAKRAALAHTVTSKKNLLNWPLKRVNDNYGFILSLYKDLNDDIHQKRAVTPAAEWVLDNFYV
;
A
#
# COMPACT_ATOMS: atom_id res chain seq x y z
N MET A 1 -11.87 -25.74 -40.70
CA MET A 1 -11.59 -26.41 -39.41
C MET A 1 -12.42 -25.70 -38.35
N LYS A 2 -13.55 -26.28 -37.92
CA LYS A 2 -14.46 -25.64 -36.95
C LYS A 2 -13.90 -25.88 -35.56
N ILE A 3 -13.37 -24.85 -34.91
CA ILE A 3 -12.94 -24.95 -33.52
C ILE A 3 -14.23 -25.21 -32.71
N PRO A 4 -14.34 -26.34 -32.00
CA PRO A 4 -15.53 -26.64 -31.23
C PRO A 4 -15.67 -25.59 -30.12
N ILE A 5 -16.89 -25.10 -29.93
CA ILE A 5 -17.23 -24.03 -28.98
C ILE A 5 -16.70 -24.33 -27.56
N ILE A 6 -16.57 -25.61 -27.23
CA ILE A 6 -16.02 -26.13 -25.98
C ILE A 6 -14.54 -25.77 -25.79
N GLU A 7 -13.72 -25.85 -26.84
CA GLU A 7 -12.29 -25.47 -26.78
C GLU A 7 -12.12 -23.97 -26.56
N LEU A 8 -12.99 -23.15 -27.18
CA LEU A 8 -13.00 -21.70 -26.96
C LEU A 8 -13.34 -21.36 -25.50
N LEU A 9 -14.33 -22.06 -24.93
CA LEU A 9 -14.79 -21.83 -23.57
C LEU A 9 -13.72 -22.22 -22.54
N LEU A 10 -13.00 -23.33 -22.78
CA LEU A 10 -11.85 -23.74 -21.98
C LEU A 10 -10.70 -22.72 -22.05
N LEU A 11 -10.45 -22.14 -23.21
CA LEU A 11 -9.35 -21.17 -23.37
C LEU A 11 -9.65 -19.87 -22.60
N VAL A 12 -10.91 -19.42 -22.61
CA VAL A 12 -11.36 -18.23 -21.87
C VAL A 12 -11.28 -18.44 -20.35
N THR A 13 -11.67 -19.60 -19.85
CA THR A 13 -11.59 -19.89 -18.41
C THR A 13 -10.14 -19.95 -17.92
N ILE A 14 -9.24 -20.55 -18.70
CA ILE A 14 -7.81 -20.58 -18.41
C ILE A 14 -7.22 -19.16 -18.39
N LEU A 15 -7.53 -18.32 -19.39
CA LEU A 15 -7.10 -16.92 -19.43
C LEU A 15 -7.60 -16.13 -18.22
N SER A 16 -8.86 -16.33 -17.82
CA SER A 16 -9.46 -15.69 -16.65
C SER A 16 -8.76 -16.11 -15.35
N ALA A 17 -8.49 -17.40 -15.17
CA ALA A 17 -7.78 -17.93 -14.01
C ALA A 17 -6.34 -17.39 -13.91
N ILE A 18 -5.62 -17.31 -15.04
CA ILE A 18 -4.27 -16.74 -15.09
C ILE A 18 -4.31 -15.25 -14.72
N LEU A 19 -5.26 -14.48 -15.28
CA LEU A 19 -5.41 -13.06 -14.95
C LEU A 19 -5.71 -12.86 -13.46
N PHE A 20 -6.61 -13.68 -12.90
CA PHE A 20 -6.95 -13.64 -11.48
C PHE A 20 -5.75 -13.95 -10.58
N ALA A 21 -4.95 -14.96 -10.93
CA ALA A 21 -3.72 -15.31 -10.22
C ALA A 21 -2.69 -14.16 -10.27
N ILE A 22 -2.47 -13.54 -11.43
CA ILE A 22 -1.55 -12.40 -11.58
C ILE A 22 -1.98 -11.20 -10.71
N VAL A 23 -3.28 -10.89 -10.68
CA VAL A 23 -3.82 -9.80 -9.85
C VAL A 23 -3.64 -10.10 -8.36
N ARG A 24 -3.86 -11.35 -7.93
CA ARG A 24 -3.63 -11.81 -6.55
C ARG A 24 -2.15 -11.72 -6.16
N LEU A 25 -1.24 -12.16 -7.03
CA LEU A 25 0.21 -12.11 -6.79
C LEU A 25 0.75 -10.67 -6.71
N ARG A 26 0.17 -9.74 -7.47
CA ARG A 26 0.54 -8.30 -7.38
C ARG A 26 0.16 -7.66 -6.05
N LYS A 27 -0.87 -8.18 -5.36
CA LYS A 27 -1.37 -7.62 -4.10
C LYS A 27 -0.40 -7.83 -2.92
N SER A 28 0.54 -8.79 -3.01
CA SER A 28 1.42 -9.16 -1.89
C SER A 28 2.78 -8.46 -1.85
N ARG A 29 3.01 -7.40 -2.64
CA ARG A 29 4.19 -6.53 -2.41
C ARG A 29 3.94 -5.66 -1.18
N GLN A 30 3.91 -6.29 -0.02
CA GLN A 30 4.13 -5.59 1.23
C GLN A 30 5.61 -5.23 1.28
N ILE A 31 5.88 -3.93 1.32
CA ILE A 31 7.23 -3.43 1.55
C ILE A 31 7.48 -3.71 3.02
N ASN A 32 8.35 -4.69 3.30
CA ASN A 32 8.83 -4.95 4.66
C ASN A 32 9.63 -3.71 5.08
N MET A 33 9.00 -2.82 5.85
CA MET A 33 9.74 -1.79 6.58
C MET A 33 10.50 -2.49 7.70
N LEU A 34 11.83 -2.56 7.57
CA LEU A 34 12.69 -3.00 8.64
C LEU A 34 12.69 -1.93 9.74
N ASN A 35 12.14 -2.29 10.90
CA ASN A 35 12.12 -1.50 12.11
C ASN A 35 13.50 -1.50 12.79
N SER A 36 14.47 -0.74 12.28
CA SER A 36 15.68 -0.40 13.03
C SER A 36 15.87 1.11 13.10
N ALA A 37 16.46 1.59 14.21
CA ALA A 37 16.91 2.97 14.33
C ALA A 37 18.05 3.18 13.32
N LEU A 38 17.69 3.69 12.15
CA LEU A 38 18.61 3.91 11.03
C LEU A 38 19.38 5.22 11.26
N THR A 39 20.66 5.22 10.92
CA THR A 39 21.42 6.49 10.85
C THR A 39 20.91 7.33 9.68
N VAL A 40 21.25 8.62 9.66
CA VAL A 40 20.83 9.55 8.60
C VAL A 40 21.28 9.06 7.22
N GLU A 41 22.47 8.47 7.15
CA GLU A 41 23.07 7.92 5.93
C GLU A 41 22.30 6.69 5.44
N GLU A 42 21.86 5.83 6.36
CA GLU A 42 21.06 4.65 6.02
C GLU A 42 19.65 5.04 5.58
N LEU A 43 19.08 6.07 6.19
CA LEU A 43 17.82 6.70 5.77
C LEU A 43 17.91 7.28 4.36
N GLU A 44 18.98 8.01 4.05
CA GLU A 44 19.21 8.56 2.71
C GLU A 44 19.37 7.44 1.66
N LEU A 45 20.11 6.39 2.00
CA LEU A 45 20.29 5.22 1.14
C LEU A 45 18.97 4.50 0.90
N LEU A 46 18.15 4.32 1.94
CA LEU A 46 16.82 3.75 1.83
C LEU A 46 15.89 4.63 0.98
N ALA A 47 15.91 5.95 1.17
CA ALA A 47 15.13 6.88 0.36
C ALA A 47 15.53 6.79 -1.12
N LYS A 48 16.82 6.75 -1.44
CA LYS A 48 17.34 6.55 -2.81
C LYS A 48 16.91 5.20 -3.38
N ARG A 49 17.03 4.12 -2.62
CA ARG A 49 16.59 2.77 -3.04
C ARG A 49 15.09 2.71 -3.25
N ALA A 50 14.30 3.32 -2.38
CA ALA A 50 12.85 3.42 -2.50
C ALA A 50 12.47 4.19 -3.76
N ALA A 51 13.11 5.35 -4.00
CA ALA A 51 12.88 6.15 -5.21
C ALA A 51 13.21 5.37 -6.49
N LEU A 52 14.32 4.61 -6.52
CA LEU A 52 14.69 3.76 -7.64
C LEU A 52 13.74 2.56 -7.82
N ALA A 53 13.30 1.94 -6.71
CA ALA A 53 12.39 0.79 -6.71
C ALA A 53 10.95 1.20 -7.09
N HIS A 54 10.56 2.42 -6.80
CA HIS A 54 9.32 3.01 -7.27
C HIS A 54 9.45 3.39 -8.75
N THR A 55 9.24 2.41 -9.62
CA THR A 55 9.14 2.66 -11.06
C THR A 55 7.92 3.54 -11.32
N VAL A 56 8.15 4.80 -11.72
CA VAL A 56 7.10 5.65 -12.31
C VAL A 56 6.77 5.03 -13.67
N THR A 57 5.81 4.13 -13.69
CA THR A 57 5.41 3.47 -14.93
C THR A 57 4.81 4.53 -15.87
N SER A 58 5.32 4.63 -17.10
CA SER A 58 4.80 5.55 -18.13
C SER A 58 3.35 5.21 -18.53
N LYS A 59 2.86 4.01 -18.20
CA LYS A 59 1.44 3.66 -18.33
C LYS A 59 0.63 4.46 -17.30
N LYS A 60 -0.11 5.48 -17.78
CA LYS A 60 -1.17 6.14 -17.00
C LYS A 60 -2.09 5.05 -16.43
N ASN A 61 -2.00 4.83 -15.13
CA ASN A 61 -2.86 3.88 -14.44
C ASN A 61 -4.22 4.57 -14.33
N LEU A 62 -5.12 4.29 -15.29
CA LEU A 62 -6.45 4.94 -15.41
C LEU A 62 -7.36 4.74 -14.19
N LEU A 63 -6.97 3.89 -13.23
CA LEU A 63 -7.74 3.50 -12.06
C LEU A 63 -7.45 4.34 -10.80
N ASN A 64 -7.21 5.65 -10.95
CA ASN A 64 -7.00 6.57 -9.82
C ASN A 64 -5.84 6.22 -8.88
N TRP A 65 -4.83 5.49 -9.37
CA TRP A 65 -3.59 5.26 -8.62
C TRP A 65 -2.59 6.38 -8.95
N PRO A 66 -1.95 7.05 -7.97
CA PRO A 66 -1.86 6.70 -6.55
C PRO A 66 -2.96 7.30 -5.64
N LEU A 67 -3.84 8.17 -6.17
CA LEU A 67 -4.85 8.92 -5.39
C LEU A 67 -5.69 8.04 -4.47
N LYS A 68 -6.18 6.89 -4.95
CA LYS A 68 -6.97 5.95 -4.12
C LYS A 68 -6.17 5.48 -2.91
N ARG A 69 -4.90 5.11 -3.09
CA ARG A 69 -4.05 4.67 -1.96
C ARG A 69 -3.78 5.81 -1.00
N VAL A 70 -3.53 7.02 -1.51
CA VAL A 70 -3.31 8.20 -0.68
C VAL A 70 -4.56 8.48 0.17
N ASN A 71 -5.75 8.39 -0.42
CA ASN A 71 -7.01 8.59 0.28
C ASN A 71 -7.30 7.48 1.31
N ASP A 72 -7.05 6.22 0.95
CA ASP A 72 -7.18 5.07 1.87
C ASP A 72 -6.23 5.24 3.08
N ASN A 73 -4.97 5.63 2.82
CA ASN A 73 -3.99 5.88 3.88
C ASN A 73 -4.37 7.08 4.76
N TYR A 74 -4.85 8.17 4.16
CA TYR A 74 -5.33 9.35 4.90
C TYR A 74 -6.47 8.96 5.85
N GLY A 75 -7.46 8.20 5.38
CA GLY A 75 -8.57 7.72 6.20
C GLY A 75 -8.10 6.88 7.39
N PHE A 76 -7.13 5.99 7.18
CA PHE A 76 -6.55 5.18 8.25
C PHE A 76 -5.77 6.01 9.28
N ILE A 77 -4.95 6.96 8.83
CA ILE A 77 -4.17 7.83 9.74
C ILE A 77 -5.12 8.73 10.53
N LEU A 78 -6.17 9.26 9.90
CA LEU A 78 -7.18 10.08 10.57
C LEU A 78 -7.96 9.30 11.63
N SER A 79 -8.33 8.04 11.38
CA SER A 79 -8.99 7.23 12.41
C SER A 79 -8.06 6.96 13.59
N LEU A 80 -6.80 6.59 13.31
CA LEU A 80 -5.80 6.36 14.35
C LEU A 80 -5.55 7.64 15.19
N TYR A 81 -5.44 8.80 14.55
CA TYR A 81 -5.29 10.08 15.25
C TYR A 81 -6.44 10.33 16.22
N LYS A 82 -7.69 10.09 15.79
CA LYS A 82 -8.86 10.27 16.66
C LYS A 82 -8.84 9.32 17.86
N ASP A 83 -8.53 8.05 17.63
CA ASP A 83 -8.45 7.05 18.69
C ASP A 83 -7.35 7.42 19.71
N LEU A 84 -6.17 7.84 19.24
CA LEU A 84 -5.07 8.30 20.10
C LEU A 84 -5.39 9.59 20.85
N ASN A 85 -6.10 10.52 20.23
CA ASN A 85 -6.55 11.74 20.88
C ASN A 85 -7.53 11.42 22.02
N ASP A 86 -8.46 10.49 21.79
CA ASP A 86 -9.39 10.02 22.82
C ASP A 86 -8.68 9.29 23.97
N ASP A 87 -7.65 8.51 23.66
CA ASP A 87 -6.78 7.87 24.66
C ASP A 87 -6.14 8.90 25.61
N ILE A 88 -5.58 9.97 25.06
CA ILE A 88 -4.97 11.05 25.85
C ILE A 88 -6.02 11.76 26.72
N HIS A 89 -7.20 12.06 26.16
CA HIS A 89 -8.29 12.67 26.93
C HIS A 89 -8.74 11.78 28.10
N GLN A 90 -8.68 10.46 27.92
CA GLN A 90 -8.98 9.47 28.96
C GLN A 90 -7.78 9.16 29.88
N LYS A 91 -6.68 9.92 29.75
CA LYS A 91 -5.43 9.75 30.51
C LYS A 91 -4.82 8.35 30.35
N ARG A 92 -5.05 7.69 29.21
CA ARG A 92 -4.38 6.45 28.86
C ARG A 92 -2.98 6.75 28.33
N ALA A 93 -2.04 5.86 28.65
CA ALA A 93 -0.68 5.98 28.14
C ALA A 93 -0.66 5.65 26.64
N VAL A 94 -0.03 6.50 25.86
CA VAL A 94 0.30 6.26 24.45
C VAL A 94 1.80 5.99 24.32
N THR A 95 2.21 5.22 23.32
CA THR A 95 3.64 4.96 23.10
C THR A 95 4.31 6.17 22.44
N PRO A 96 5.63 6.39 22.63
CA PRO A 96 6.33 7.51 21.97
C PRO A 96 6.19 7.52 20.44
N ALA A 97 6.08 6.34 19.82
CA ALA A 97 5.85 6.23 18.38
C ALA A 97 4.43 6.69 17.97
N ALA A 98 3.44 6.51 18.86
CA ALA A 98 2.07 6.98 18.63
C ALA A 98 1.95 8.49 18.83
N GLU A 99 2.69 9.08 19.77
CA GLU A 99 2.76 10.53 19.97
C GLU A 99 3.21 11.27 18.72
N TRP A 100 4.14 10.70 17.95
CA TRP A 100 4.57 11.27 16.68
C TRP A 100 3.40 11.57 15.73
N VAL A 101 2.37 10.70 15.68
CA VAL A 101 1.20 10.94 14.82
C VAL A 101 0.41 12.16 15.29
N LEU A 102 0.24 12.32 16.60
CA LEU A 102 -0.49 13.45 17.19
C LEU A 102 0.22 14.78 16.95
N ASP A 103 1.55 14.79 17.02
CA ASP A 103 2.36 16.00 16.80
C ASP A 103 2.46 16.43 15.33
N ASN A 104 2.32 15.48 14.40
CA ASN A 104 2.61 15.69 12.98
C ASN A 104 1.36 15.67 12.07
N PHE A 105 0.22 15.18 12.55
CA PHE A 105 -0.99 15.07 11.75
C PHE A 105 -1.97 16.20 12.07
N TYR A 106 -1.96 17.23 11.22
CA TYR A 106 -2.85 18.39 11.33
C TYR A 106 -4.12 18.15 10.50
N VAL A 107 -5.27 18.19 11.16
CA VAL A 107 -6.62 18.05 10.56
C VAL A 107 -7.29 19.41 10.45
#